data_AF-A0A8C7YGK9-F1
#
_entry.id   AF-A0A8C7YGK9-F1
#
_cell.length_a   1.000
_cell.length_b   1.000
_cell.length_c   1.000
_cell.angle_alpha   90.00
_cell.angle_beta   90.00
_cell.angle_gamma   90.00
#
_symmetry.space_group_name_H-M   'P 1'
#
loop_
_entity.id
_entity.type
_entity.pdbx_description
1 polymer ?
#
loop_
_entity_poly.entity_id
_entity_poly.type
_entity_poly.pdbx_seq_one_letter_code
_entity_poly.pdbx_strand_id
1 'polypeptide(L)'
;MMQLQETTNQKNSLFNAMNRFIGAVNNMDQTIMVPSLLRDVPLDVERDMSSVKSDMDEGDMYSYYQLLKSIRRDIEWGVRCADERRKESMTRWGHQPMTRHLLR
;
A
#
# COMPACT_ATOMS: atom_id res chain seq x y z
N MET A 1 -12.30 -19.77 -33.98
CA MET A 1 -11.24 -19.43 -33.00
C MET A 1 -11.18 -17.92 -32.90
N MET A 2 -11.49 -17.34 -31.75
CA MET A 2 -11.34 -15.91 -31.55
C MET A 2 -9.88 -15.67 -31.18
N GLN A 3 -9.09 -15.24 -32.16
CA GLN A 3 -7.76 -14.70 -31.89
C GLN A 3 -7.97 -13.44 -31.06
N LEU A 4 -7.65 -13.53 -29.77
CA LEU A 4 -7.53 -12.37 -28.90
C LEU A 4 -6.42 -11.52 -29.53
N GLN A 5 -6.80 -10.50 -30.31
CA GLN A 5 -5.84 -9.49 -30.72
C GLN A 5 -5.29 -8.91 -29.43
N GLU A 6 -4.06 -9.31 -29.07
CA GLU A 6 -3.22 -8.61 -28.11
C GLU A 6 -2.96 -7.22 -28.68
N THR A 7 -3.96 -6.34 -28.48
CA THR A 7 -3.88 -4.95 -28.88
C THR A 7 -2.73 -4.33 -28.10
N THR A 8 -1.83 -3.74 -28.87
CA THR A 8 -0.53 -3.16 -28.55
C THR A 8 -0.56 -1.96 -27.58
N ASN A 9 -1.58 -1.83 -26.73
CA ASN A 9 -1.94 -0.58 -26.05
C ASN A 9 -2.25 -0.69 -24.54
N GLN A 10 -1.65 -1.65 -23.82
CA GLN A 10 -1.80 -1.73 -22.36
C GLN A 10 -0.63 -1.09 -21.59
N LYS A 11 0.10 -0.14 -22.21
CA LYS A 11 1.22 0.60 -21.57
C LYS A 11 0.77 1.54 -20.45
N ASN A 12 -0.53 1.82 -20.33
CA ASN A 12 -1.10 2.69 -19.29
C ASN A 12 -1.97 1.91 -18.28
N SER A 13 -1.92 0.58 -18.29
CA SER A 13 -2.61 -0.22 -17.27
C SER A 13 -2.06 0.09 -15.88
N LEU A 14 -2.93 0.06 -14.87
CA LEU A 14 -2.56 0.21 -13.45
C LEU A 14 -1.43 -0.77 -13.09
N PHE A 15 -1.48 -2.00 -13.60
CA PHE A 15 -0.43 -2.99 -13.38
C PHE A 15 0.93 -2.53 -13.92
N ASN A 16 0.95 -1.90 -15.09
CA ASN A 16 2.20 -1.36 -15.65
C ASN A 16 2.68 -0.12 -14.86
N ALA A 17 1.77 0.72 -14.39
CA ALA A 17 2.11 1.86 -13.52
C ALA A 17 2.70 1.39 -12.18
N MET A 18 2.12 0.36 -11.57
CA MET A 18 2.64 -0.28 -10.35
C MET A 18 4.04 -0.86 -10.56
N ASN A 19 4.27 -1.59 -11.66
CA ASN A 19 5.59 -2.14 -11.98
C ASN A 19 6.64 -1.03 -12.22
N ARG A 20 6.25 0.04 -12.92
CA ARG A 20 7.13 1.22 -13.09
C ARG A 20 7.44 1.91 -11.78
N PHE A 21 6.47 2.03 -10.89
CA PHE A 21 6.66 2.58 -9.55
C PHE A 21 7.64 1.73 -8.73
N ILE A 22 7.46 0.40 -8.70
CA ILE A 22 8.39 -0.53 -8.03
C ILE A 22 9.80 -0.34 -8.57
N GLY A 23 9.96 -0.30 -9.90
CA GLY A 23 11.25 -0.09 -10.55
C GLY A 23 11.91 1.24 -10.18
N ALA A 24 11.14 2.33 -10.17
CA ALA A 24 11.64 3.66 -9.80
C ALA A 24 12.07 3.73 -8.32
N VAL A 25 11.25 3.21 -7.41
CA VAL A 25 11.59 3.17 -5.97
C VAL A 25 12.78 2.25 -5.71
N ASN A 26 12.90 1.14 -6.44
CA ASN A 26 14.07 0.27 -6.33
C ASN A 26 15.35 0.93 -6.83
N ASN A 27 15.28 1.65 -7.97
CA ASN A 27 16.41 2.42 -8.46
C ASN A 27 16.82 3.50 -7.46
N MET A 28 15.85 4.22 -6.89
CA MET A 28 16.08 5.20 -5.83
C MET A 28 16.81 4.56 -4.62
N ASP A 29 16.31 3.43 -4.10
CA ASP A 29 16.88 2.69 -2.97
C ASP A 29 18.33 2.24 -3.22
N GLN A 30 18.65 1.85 -4.46
CA GLN A 30 20.01 1.49 -4.87
C GLN A 30 20.96 2.69 -4.99
N THR A 31 20.44 3.87 -5.34
CA THR A 31 21.25 5.09 -5.49
C THR A 31 21.53 5.79 -4.16
N ILE A 32 20.64 5.63 -3.17
CA ILE A 32 20.77 6.26 -1.84
C ILE A 32 21.66 5.37 -0.96
N MET A 33 22.96 5.67 -0.97
CA MET A 33 23.95 4.89 -0.22
C MET A 33 23.89 5.12 1.30
N VAL A 34 23.48 6.32 1.71
CA VAL A 34 23.42 6.71 3.13
C VAL A 34 22.09 7.43 3.39
N PRO A 35 21.01 6.67 3.70
CA PRO A 35 19.68 7.25 3.89
C PRO A 35 19.61 8.30 5.00
N SER A 36 20.49 8.23 5.99
CA SER A 36 20.53 9.20 7.08
C SER A 36 20.89 10.61 6.64
N LEU A 37 21.53 10.79 5.48
CA LEU A 37 21.83 12.12 4.94
C LEU A 37 20.60 12.83 4.39
N LEU A 38 19.48 12.12 4.25
CA LEU A 38 18.19 12.71 3.87
C LEU A 38 17.44 13.29 5.07
N ARG A 39 17.92 13.05 6.30
CA ARG A 39 17.37 13.66 7.50
C ARG A 39 17.71 15.13 7.52
N ASP A 40 16.76 15.95 7.96
CA ASP A 40 16.91 17.41 8.07
C ASP A 40 17.21 18.12 6.74
N VAL A 41 16.96 17.47 5.59
CA VAL A 41 17.06 18.10 4.27
C VAL A 41 15.76 18.88 4.02
N PRO A 42 15.83 20.23 3.94
CA PRO A 42 14.66 21.03 3.63
C PRO A 42 14.20 20.71 2.21
N LEU A 43 12.89 20.51 2.05
CA LEU A 43 12.28 20.41 0.74
C LEU A 43 12.07 21.84 0.24
N ASP A 44 12.83 22.26 -0.78
CA ASP A 44 12.49 23.44 -1.57
C ASP A 44 11.26 23.11 -2.43
N VAL A 45 10.11 22.89 -1.79
CA VAL A 45 8.79 22.87 -2.42
C VAL A 45 8.40 24.31 -2.72
N GLU A 46 9.16 24.94 -3.62
CA GLU A 46 8.79 26.22 -4.18
C GLU A 46 7.54 26.03 -5.06
N ARG A 47 6.39 26.41 -4.49
CA ARG A 47 5.23 27.03 -5.16
C ARG A 47 4.22 26.17 -5.94
N ASP A 48 4.46 24.91 -6.34
CA ASP A 48 3.50 24.20 -7.22
C ASP A 48 2.57 23.16 -6.57
N MET A 49 2.76 22.79 -5.29
CA MET A 49 1.86 21.87 -4.55
C MET A 49 1.01 22.55 -3.47
N SER A 50 0.66 23.83 -3.67
CA SER A 50 -0.08 24.63 -2.70
C SER A 50 -1.55 24.20 -2.47
N SER A 51 -2.06 23.15 -3.13
CA SER A 51 -3.45 22.71 -2.95
C SER A 51 -3.68 21.55 -1.97
N VAL A 52 -2.62 20.95 -1.40
CA VAL A 52 -2.75 19.86 -0.40
C VAL A 52 -1.85 20.14 0.80
N LYS A 53 -1.87 21.38 1.32
CA LYS A 53 -1.32 21.67 2.64
C LYS A 53 -2.35 21.27 3.71
N SER A 54 -2.37 19.98 4.01
CA SER A 54 -2.87 19.48 5.28
C SER A 54 -1.76 19.69 6.31
N ASP A 55 -2.12 20.13 7.51
CA ASP A 55 -1.33 20.38 8.74
C ASP A 55 -0.49 19.18 9.27
N MET A 56 -0.05 18.31 8.38
CA MET A 56 0.82 17.18 8.71
C MET A 56 2.22 17.64 8.39
N ASP A 57 2.97 17.95 9.45
CA ASP A 57 4.42 17.80 9.58
C ASP A 57 5.12 17.72 8.23
N GLU A 58 5.72 18.84 7.79
CA GLU A 58 6.54 18.94 6.59
C GLU A 58 7.74 18.00 6.77
N GLY A 59 7.50 16.72 6.49
CA GLY A 59 8.43 15.65 6.76
C GLY A 59 9.73 15.91 6.02
N ASP A 60 10.84 15.58 6.65
CA ASP A 60 12.14 15.64 5.98
C ASP A 60 12.18 14.69 4.76
N MET A 61 13.17 14.89 3.89
CA MET A 61 13.34 14.05 2.69
C MET A 61 13.43 12.55 3.04
N TYR A 62 13.96 12.21 4.23
CA TYR A 62 14.00 10.84 4.74
C TYR A 62 12.60 10.25 4.99
N SER A 63 11.66 11.02 5.52
CA SER A 63 10.28 10.60 5.77
C SER A 63 9.56 10.23 4.48
N TYR A 64 9.74 11.02 3.42
CA TYR A 64 9.20 10.70 2.09
C TYR A 64 9.86 9.47 1.45
N TYR A 65 11.18 9.32 1.61
CA TYR A 65 11.90 8.13 1.17
C TYR A 65 11.33 6.86 1.84
N GLN A 66 11.07 6.90 3.15
CA GLN A 66 10.47 5.81 3.90
C GLN A 66 9.03 5.51 3.45
N LEU A 67 8.24 6.54 3.17
CA LEU A 67 6.88 6.40 2.64
C LEU A 67 6.87 5.65 1.31
N LEU A 68 7.71 6.06 0.35
CA LEU A 68 7.83 5.41 -0.96
C LEU A 68 8.20 3.94 -0.83
N LYS A 69 9.13 3.61 0.07
CA LYS A 69 9.51 2.22 0.37
C LYS A 69 8.39 1.43 1.02
N SER A 70 7.57 2.07 1.85
CA SER A 70 6.38 1.42 2.42
C SER A 70 5.37 1.05 1.34
N ILE A 71 5.02 2.02 0.50
CA ILE A 71 4.07 1.81 -0.61
C ILE A 71 4.58 0.71 -1.55
N ARG A 72 5.88 0.69 -1.88
CA ARG A 72 6.48 -0.39 -2.70
C ARG A 72 6.24 -1.75 -2.07
N ARG A 73 6.53 -1.89 -0.77
CA ARG A 73 6.33 -3.16 -0.05
C ARG A 73 4.87 -3.61 -0.05
N ASP A 74 3.94 -2.67 0.12
CA ASP A 74 2.50 -2.95 0.11
C ASP A 74 2.00 -3.38 -1.27
N ILE A 75 2.57 -2.85 -2.35
CA ILE A 75 2.24 -3.26 -3.72
C ILE A 75 2.84 -4.63 -4.03
N GLU A 76 4.10 -4.87 -3.65
CA GLU A 76 4.83 -6.10 -3.98
C GLU A 76 4.32 -7.31 -3.20
N TRP A 77 4.04 -7.14 -1.90
CA TRP A 77 3.69 -8.23 -0.99
C TRP A 77 2.23 -8.18 -0.53
N GLY A 78 1.48 -7.16 -0.93
CA GLY A 78 0.13 -6.90 -0.46
C GLY A 78 0.10 -6.18 0.89
N VAL A 79 -0.96 -5.40 1.13
CA VAL A 79 -1.21 -4.74 2.41
C VAL A 79 -1.55 -5.81 3.45
N ARG A 80 -0.71 -5.97 4.48
CA ARG A 80 -0.94 -6.96 5.57
C ARG A 80 -2.16 -6.66 6.46
N CYS A 81 -2.95 -5.63 6.16
CA CYS A 81 -4.09 -5.15 6.93
C CYS A 81 -5.44 -5.81 6.54
N ALA A 82 -5.47 -7.10 6.21
CA ALA A 82 -6.68 -7.78 5.74
C ALA A 82 -7.16 -8.99 6.57
N ASP A 83 -6.53 -9.33 7.71
CA ASP A 83 -6.91 -10.55 8.47
C ASP A 83 -7.50 -10.30 9.89
N GLU A 84 -7.39 -9.11 10.49
CA GLU A 84 -7.88 -8.95 11.88
C GLU A 84 -9.36 -8.52 12.01
N ARG A 85 -9.98 -7.96 10.95
CA ARG A 85 -11.39 -7.52 11.03
C ARG A 85 -12.44 -8.56 10.60
N ARG A 86 -12.04 -9.80 10.27
CA ARG A 86 -12.97 -10.84 9.80
C ARG A 86 -13.13 -12.04 10.73
N LYS A 87 -12.40 -12.09 11.86
CA LYS A 87 -12.43 -13.24 12.79
C LYS A 87 -13.36 -13.06 14.00
N GLU A 88 -13.86 -11.85 14.29
CA GLU A 88 -14.71 -11.65 15.48
C GLU A 88 -16.21 -11.93 15.24
N SER A 89 -16.68 -11.96 13.99
CA SER A 89 -18.11 -12.14 13.69
C SER A 89 -18.59 -13.61 13.70
N MET A 90 -17.70 -14.59 13.80
CA MET A 90 -18.06 -16.01 13.62
C MET A 90 -18.08 -16.86 14.89
N THR A 91 -17.60 -16.36 16.03
CA THR A 91 -17.60 -17.13 17.30
C THR A 91 -18.76 -16.78 18.24
N ARG A 92 -19.53 -15.71 17.97
CA ARG A 92 -20.62 -15.29 18.87
C ARG A 92 -21.94 -16.06 18.67
N TRP A 93 -22.13 -16.77 17.55
CA TRP A 93 -23.41 -17.41 17.21
C TRP A 93 -23.46 -18.93 17.40
N GLY A 94 -22.37 -19.55 17.87
CA GLY A 94 -22.23 -21.03 17.85
C GLY A 94 -22.55 -21.78 19.15
N HIS A 95 -22.77 -21.11 20.27
CA HIS A 95 -22.94 -21.79 21.57
C HIS A 95 -24.30 -21.49 22.22
N GLN A 96 -25.34 -22.20 21.77
CA GLN A 96 -26.46 -22.58 22.62
C GLN A 96 -26.72 -24.08 22.48
N PRO A 97 -26.49 -24.91 23.52
CA PRO A 97 -26.99 -26.27 23.53
C PRO A 97 -28.47 -26.27 23.92
N MET A 98 -29.36 -26.54 22.97
CA MET A 98 -30.77 -26.81 23.25
C MET A 98 -30.92 -28.25 23.76
N THR A 99 -30.97 -28.42 25.08
CA THR A 99 -31.38 -29.67 25.72
C THR A 99 -32.85 -29.93 25.42
N ARG A 100 -33.14 -30.91 24.53
CA ARG A 100 -34.50 -31.44 24.36
C ARG A 100 -34.71 -32.58 25.33
N HIS A 101 -35.36 -32.30 26.45
CA HIS A 101 -36.03 -33.32 27.26
C HIS A 101 -37.25 -33.84 26.45
N LEU A 102 -37.19 -35.10 26.02
CA LEU A 102 -38.34 -35.80 25.45
C LEU A 102 -39.02 -36.60 26.56
N LEU A 103 -40.18 -36.10 26.99
CA LEU A 103 -41.14 -36.76 27.85
C LEU A 103 -42.27 -37.30 26.96
N ARG A 104 -42.26 -38.60 26.65
CA ARG A 104 -43.43 -39.49 26.54
C ARG A 104 -43.03 -40.86 26.02
#